data_AF-D8J6V4-F1
#
_entry.id   AF-D8J6V4-F1
#
_cell.length_a   1.000
_cell.length_b   1.000
_cell.length_c   1.000
_cell.angle_alpha   90.00
_cell.angle_beta   90.00
_cell.angle_gamma   90.00
#
_symmetry.space_group_name_H-M   'P 1'
#
loop_
_entity.id
_entity.type
_entity.pdbx_description
1 polymer ?
#
loop_
_entity_poly.entity_id
_entity_poly.type
_entity_poly.pdbx_seq_one_letter_code
_entity_poly.pdbx_strand_id
1 'polypeptide(L)'
;MTGWECAIDGCGVTFESAEELIAHQKGEHAGHECRVCGVEVPDGYPAIRHAFGEHTRAQYVRVYDADAEAIRVREAVLRRVQSALDGSISAVNSE
;
A
#
# COMPACT_ATOMS: atom_id res chain seq x y z
N MET A 1 11.54 -17.19 8.72
CA MET A 1 10.26 -16.49 8.60
C MET A 1 10.47 -15.35 7.62
N THR A 2 9.68 -15.29 6.55
CA THR A 2 9.69 -14.13 5.64
C THR A 2 8.80 -13.05 6.24
N GLY A 3 9.40 -12.00 6.79
CA GLY A 3 8.68 -10.85 7.34
C GLY A 3 8.23 -9.85 6.26
N TRP A 4 7.53 -8.80 6.69
CA TRP A 4 7.07 -7.69 5.87
C TRP A 4 8.10 -6.56 5.88
N GLU A 5 8.75 -6.30 4.75
CA GLU A 5 9.78 -5.25 4.64
C GLU A 5 9.20 -3.93 4.10
N CYS A 6 9.58 -2.81 4.72
CA CYS A 6 9.26 -1.48 4.23
C CYS A 6 10.19 -1.09 3.07
N ALA A 7 9.62 -0.99 1.87
CA ALA A 7 10.36 -0.63 0.66
C ALA A 7 10.31 0.87 0.31
N ILE A 8 9.73 1.73 1.16
CA ILE A 8 9.71 3.18 0.94
C ILE A 8 11.13 3.71 1.05
N ASP A 9 11.63 4.35 0.00
CA ASP A 9 12.96 5.00 -0.06
C ASP A 9 14.13 4.17 0.51
N GLY A 10 14.06 2.84 0.36
CA GLY A 10 15.10 1.93 0.87
C GLY A 10 15.13 1.79 2.40
N CYS A 11 14.02 2.06 3.09
CA CYS A 11 13.90 1.97 4.55
C CYS A 11 14.34 0.61 5.12
N GLY A 12 13.90 -0.50 4.54
CA GLY A 12 14.39 -1.85 4.85
C GLY A 12 13.97 -2.41 6.22
N VAL A 13 13.16 -1.69 7.01
CA VAL A 13 12.66 -2.18 8.29
C VAL A 13 11.68 -3.33 8.07
N THR A 14 11.86 -4.44 8.79
CA THR A 14 11.04 -5.64 8.69
C THR A 14 10.11 -5.82 9.88
N PHE A 15 8.89 -6.27 9.62
CA PHE A 15 7.84 -6.50 10.62
C PHE A 15 7.29 -7.92 10.53
N GLU A 16 6.66 -8.39 11.60
CA GLU A 16 6.05 -9.73 11.62
C GLU A 16 4.66 -9.74 10.97
N SER A 17 3.99 -8.59 10.95
CA SER A 17 2.65 -8.43 10.38
C SER A 17 2.55 -7.29 9.36
N ALA A 18 1.54 -7.37 8.49
CA ALA A 18 1.25 -6.32 7.52
C ALA A 18 0.70 -5.06 8.23
N GLU A 19 -0.01 -5.23 9.34
CA GLU A 19 -0.55 -4.18 10.19
C GLU A 19 0.57 -3.31 10.78
N GLU A 20 1.61 -3.94 11.33
CA GLU A 20 2.80 -3.25 11.85
C GLU A 20 3.53 -2.48 10.76
N LEU A 21 3.73 -3.11 9.59
CA LEU A 21 4.31 -2.44 8.43
C LEU A 21 3.49 -1.18 8.05
N ILE A 22 2.17 -1.30 7.97
CA ILE A 22 1.31 -0.16 7.61
C ILE A 22 1.33 0.93 8.68
N ALA A 23 1.36 0.57 9.97
CA ALA A 23 1.47 1.53 11.07
C ALA A 23 2.79 2.32 10.96
N HIS A 24 3.91 1.62 10.69
CA HIS A 24 5.20 2.25 10.43
C HIS A 24 5.15 3.20 9.23
N GLN A 25 4.57 2.78 8.09
CA GLN A 25 4.46 3.64 6.90
C GLN A 25 3.70 4.95 7.18
N LYS A 26 2.69 4.91 8.05
CA LYS A 26 1.88 6.09 8.42
C LYS A 26 2.57 7.04 9.39
N GLY A 27 3.47 6.53 10.24
CA GLY A 27 4.10 7.30 11.31
C GLY A 27 5.50 7.82 10.97
N GLU A 28 6.26 7.04 10.20
CA GLU A 28 7.71 7.24 10.05
C GLU A 28 8.13 7.77 8.68
N HIS A 29 7.21 7.83 7.71
CA HIS A 29 7.47 8.34 6.36
C HIS A 29 6.65 9.58 6.08
N ALA A 30 7.23 10.50 5.31
CA ALA A 30 6.49 11.65 4.84
C ALA A 30 5.35 11.19 3.93
N GLY A 31 4.17 11.79 4.10
CA GLY A 31 3.10 11.62 3.13
C GLY A 31 3.46 12.25 1.79
N HIS A 32 2.74 11.87 0.74
CA HIS A 32 2.82 12.50 -0.56
C HIS A 32 1.45 13.02 -1.00
N GLU A 33 1.46 14.02 -1.88
CA GLU A 33 0.24 14.52 -2.50
C GLU A 33 -0.24 13.55 -3.58
N CYS A 34 -1.50 13.15 -3.54
CA CYS A 34 -2.12 12.41 -4.63
C CYS A 34 -2.30 13.31 -5.84
N ARG A 35 -1.57 13.06 -6.93
CA ARG A 35 -1.64 13.90 -8.15
C ARG A 35 -3.00 13.87 -8.86
N VAL A 36 -3.92 12.97 -8.47
CA VAL A 36 -5.29 12.90 -9.05
C VAL A 36 -6.23 13.89 -8.38
N CYS A 37 -6.17 14.04 -7.05
CA CYS A 37 -7.13 14.83 -6.28
C CYS A 37 -6.51 15.87 -5.32
N GLY A 38 -5.18 15.91 -5.18
CA GLY A 38 -4.46 16.89 -4.36
C GLY A 38 -4.46 16.61 -2.85
N VAL A 39 -5.01 15.48 -2.40
CA VAL A 39 -5.01 15.14 -0.96
C VAL A 39 -3.66 14.56 -0.54
N GLU A 40 -3.16 14.96 0.63
CA GLU A 40 -2.00 14.32 1.25
C GLU A 40 -2.37 12.93 1.78
N VAL A 41 -1.61 11.92 1.36
CA VAL A 41 -1.76 10.53 1.79
C VAL A 41 -0.43 9.99 2.29
N PRO A 42 -0.41 9.11 3.31
CA PRO A 42 0.81 8.43 3.70
C PRO A 42 1.38 7.61 2.54
N ASP A 43 2.71 7.57 2.43
CA ASP A 43 3.38 6.82 1.38
C ASP A 43 3.31 5.29 1.61
N GLY A 44 3.69 4.51 0.61
CA GLY A 44 3.66 3.05 0.61
C GLY A 44 2.29 2.47 0.32
N TYR A 45 1.86 1.49 1.12
CA TYR A 45 0.58 0.81 0.90
C TYR A 45 -0.64 1.74 1.00
N PRO A 46 -0.73 2.67 1.97
CA PRO A 46 -1.85 3.62 2.05
C PRO A 46 -2.06 4.42 0.75
N ALA A 47 -0.98 4.91 0.13
CA ALA A 47 -1.01 5.60 -1.16
C ALA A 47 -1.54 4.70 -2.30
N ILE A 48 -1.05 3.46 -2.39
CA ILE A 48 -1.51 2.50 -3.41
C ILE A 48 -3.00 2.20 -3.21
N ARG A 49 -3.42 1.93 -1.97
CA ARG A 49 -4.82 1.66 -1.63
C ARG A 49 -5.73 2.84 -1.98
N HIS A 50 -5.30 4.07 -1.70
CA HIS A 50 -6.02 5.28 -2.10
C HIS A 50 -6.14 5.36 -3.63
N ALA A 51 -5.02 5.26 -4.34
CA ALA A 51 -4.98 5.42 -5.79
C ALA A 51 -5.88 4.42 -6.55
N PHE A 52 -5.93 3.16 -6.09
CA PHE A 52 -6.70 2.10 -6.75
C PHE A 52 -8.10 1.87 -6.16
N GLY A 53 -8.38 2.41 -4.97
CA GLY A 53 -9.69 2.32 -4.32
C GLY A 53 -10.59 3.54 -4.57
N GLU A 54 -9.99 4.72 -4.75
CA GLU A 54 -10.74 5.99 -4.86
C GLU A 54 -10.70 6.58 -6.28
N HIS A 55 -9.75 6.15 -7.12
CA HIS A 55 -9.62 6.61 -8.51
C HIS A 55 -9.68 5.46 -9.49
N THR A 56 -10.05 5.78 -10.73
CA THR A 56 -10.02 4.81 -11.82
C THR A 56 -8.60 4.60 -12.34
N ARG A 57 -8.31 3.40 -12.84
CA ARG A 57 -7.05 3.08 -13.54
C ARG A 57 -6.73 4.09 -14.65
N ALA A 58 -7.75 4.55 -15.38
CA ALA A 58 -7.58 5.53 -16.44
C ALA A 58 -7.12 6.91 -15.92
N GLN A 59 -7.63 7.36 -14.77
CA GLN A 59 -7.13 8.58 -14.13
C GLN A 59 -5.68 8.40 -13.65
N TYR A 60 -5.39 7.27 -13.01
CA TYR A 60 -4.06 6.96 -12.52
C TYR A 60 -3.01 6.98 -13.64
N VAL A 61 -3.27 6.28 -14.76
CA VAL A 61 -2.38 6.25 -15.93
C VAL A 61 -2.11 7.65 -16.47
N ARG A 62 -3.16 8.46 -16.66
CA ARG A 62 -3.01 9.81 -17.24
C ARG A 62 -2.18 10.75 -16.37
N VAL A 63 -2.35 10.66 -15.05
CA VAL A 63 -1.72 11.57 -14.09
C VAL A 63 -0.31 11.12 -13.74
N TYR A 64 -0.11 9.80 -13.58
CA TYR A 64 1.17 9.24 -13.15
C TYR A 64 2.07 8.80 -14.30
N ASP A 65 1.59 8.88 -15.54
CA ASP A 65 2.24 8.34 -16.75
C ASP A 65 2.65 6.86 -16.55
N ALA A 66 1.75 6.09 -15.92
CA ALA A 66 2.02 4.72 -15.51
C ALA A 66 1.78 3.74 -16.67
N ASP A 67 2.75 2.87 -16.91
CA ASP A 67 2.59 1.76 -17.84
C ASP A 67 1.81 0.57 -17.24
N ALA A 68 1.55 -0.44 -18.06
CA ALA A 68 0.83 -1.63 -17.62
C ALA A 68 1.58 -2.43 -16.55
N GLU A 69 2.91 -2.38 -16.52
CA GLU A 69 3.74 -3.12 -15.56
C GLU A 69 3.70 -2.46 -14.19
N ALA A 70 3.88 -1.14 -14.13
CA ALA A 70 3.75 -0.31 -12.95
C ALA A 70 2.40 -0.51 -12.26
N ILE A 71 1.34 -0.70 -13.04
CA ILE A 71 0.00 -1.00 -12.52
C ILE A 71 -0.06 -2.42 -11.96
N ARG A 72 0.40 -3.43 -12.71
CA ARG A 72 0.39 -4.83 -12.27
C ARG A 72 1.13 -5.03 -10.96
N VAL A 73 2.29 -4.39 -10.80
CA VAL A 73 3.08 -4.43 -9.56
C VAL A 73 2.27 -3.88 -8.39
N ARG A 74 1.62 -2.72 -8.56
CA ARG A 74 0.82 -2.09 -7.50
C ARG A 74 -0.44 -2.87 -7.15
N GLU A 75 -1.14 -3.43 -8.15
CA GLU A 75 -2.28 -4.32 -7.94
C GLU A 75 -1.86 -5.62 -7.22
N ALA A 76 -0.65 -6.14 -7.49
CA ALA A 76 -0.11 -7.30 -6.79
C ALA A 76 0.24 -6.97 -5.33
N VAL A 77 0.85 -5.82 -5.06
CA VAL A 77 1.11 -5.33 -3.69
C VAL A 77 -0.19 -5.15 -2.93
N LEU A 78 -1.19 -4.47 -3.53
CA LEU A 78 -2.50 -4.24 -2.94
C LEU A 78 -3.15 -5.55 -2.50
N ARG A 79 -3.23 -6.54 -3.40
CA ARG A 79 -3.82 -7.85 -3.10
C ARG A 79 -3.06 -8.63 -2.03
N ARG A 80 -1.72 -8.60 -2.06
CA ARG A 80 -0.90 -9.31 -1.07
C ARG A 80 -1.12 -8.77 0.33
N VAL A 81 -1.10 -7.44 0.49
CA VAL A 81 -1.33 -6.81 1.77
C VAL A 81 -2.76 -7.02 2.24
N GLN A 82 -3.77 -6.83 1.38
CA GLN A 82 -5.18 -7.09 1.73
C GLN A 82 -5.41 -8.54 2.18
N SER A 83 -4.88 -9.52 1.45
CA SER A 83 -4.99 -10.92 1.85
C SER A 83 -4.36 -11.24 3.20
N ALA A 84 -3.29 -10.52 3.58
CA ALA A 84 -2.66 -10.67 4.88
C ALA A 84 -3.51 -10.09 6.02
N LEU A 85 -4.11 -8.91 5.77
CA LEU A 85 -5.04 -8.25 6.70
C LEU A 85 -6.35 -9.05 6.86
N ASP A 86 -6.86 -9.65 5.79
CA ASP A 86 -8.07 -10.49 5.87
C ASP A 86 -7.77 -11.79 6.64
N GLY A 87 -6.57 -12.34 6.45
CA GLY A 87 -6.10 -13.54 7.15
C GLY A 87 -5.94 -13.32 8.66
N SER A 88 -5.51 -12.13 9.09
CA SER A 88 -5.42 -11.78 10.51
C SER A 88 -6.80 -11.64 11.15
N ILE A 89 -7.81 -11.14 10.41
CA ILE A 89 -9.19 -11.01 10.89
C ILE A 89 -9.89 -12.37 11.02
N SER A 90 -9.63 -13.32 10.10
CA SER A 90 -10.23 -14.65 10.16
C SER A 90 -9.73 -15.50 11.33
N ALA A 91 -8.50 -15.25 11.82
CA ALA A 91 -7.94 -15.96 12.98
C ALA A 91 -8.58 -15.55 14.32
N VAL A 92 -9.22 -14.37 14.38
CA VAL A 92 -9.80 -13.82 15.62
C VAL A 92 -11.26 -14.23 15.83
N ASN A 93 -11.98 -14.65 14.79
CA ASN A 93 -13.42 -14.96 14.85
C ASN A 93 -13.74 -16.47 14.97
N SER A 94 -12.78 -17.27 15.43
CA SER A 94 -12.99 -18.70 15.71
C SER A 94 -12.99 -18.96 17.22
N GLU A 95 -14.02 -18.48 17.91
CA GLU A 95 -14.39 -18.91 19.28
C GLU A 95 -15.87 -19.30 19.33
#